data_AF-A0A523J6E2-F1
#
_entry.id   AF-A0A523J6E2-F1
#
_cell.length_a   1.000
_cell.length_b   1.000
_cell.length_c   1.000
_cell.angle_alpha   90.00
_cell.angle_beta   90.00
_cell.angle_gamma   90.00
#
_symmetry.space_group_name_H-M   'P 1'
#
loop_
_entity.id
_entity.type
_entity.pdbx_description
1 polymer ?
#
loop_
_entity_poly.entity_id
_entity_poly.type
_entity_poly.pdbx_seq_one_letter_code
_entity_poly.pdbx_strand_id
1 'polypeptide(L)'
;MRTPICDVLGIEFPIFAFSHCRDVVAAVSRAGGFGVLGALAFSPEQLELELKWVDENIDGKPYGVDVVMPASYVGKEQGDLQKIDLEKMIPQEIKKFLEELLEEYSVPPLPDDQERREGLLGWSESGGRALVDVAMKHPIKLIANALGPPPEDVIKRAHDEGLQVAALVGRVDQALKQKAQGVDIII
;
A
#
# COMPACT_ATOMS: atom_id res chain seq x y z
N MET A 1 4.34 -21.07 18.56
CA MET A 1 5.17 -19.97 19.11
C MET A 1 4.27 -18.74 19.15
N ARG A 2 3.94 -18.22 20.33
CA ARG A 2 3.12 -17.01 20.49
C ARG A 2 4.01 -15.89 20.99
N THR A 3 3.91 -14.72 20.37
CA THR A 3 4.72 -13.52 20.68
C THR A 3 3.80 -12.35 21.04
N PRO A 4 4.28 -11.27 21.66
CA PRO A 4 3.44 -10.12 22.03
C PRO A 4 2.60 -9.56 20.88
N ILE A 5 3.12 -9.58 19.64
CA ILE A 5 2.37 -9.11 18.46
C ILE A 5 1.10 -9.94 18.19
N CYS A 6 1.07 -11.20 18.63
CA CYS A 6 -0.12 -12.05 18.54
C CYS A 6 -1.26 -11.54 19.43
N ASP A 7 -0.93 -11.02 20.61
CA ASP A 7 -1.91 -10.47 21.55
C ASP A 7 -2.41 -9.10 21.07
N VAL A 8 -1.51 -8.27 20.56
CA VAL A 8 -1.84 -6.95 20.00
C VAL A 8 -2.80 -7.06 18.81
N LEU A 9 -2.51 -7.96 17.86
CA LEU A 9 -3.30 -8.09 16.62
C LEU A 9 -4.45 -9.10 16.72
N GLY A 10 -4.51 -9.91 17.78
CA GLY A 10 -5.54 -10.94 17.94
C GLY A 10 -5.36 -12.16 17.04
N ILE A 11 -4.11 -12.58 16.78
CA ILE A 11 -3.76 -13.71 15.91
C ILE A 11 -3.17 -14.89 16.70
N GLU A 12 -3.12 -16.07 16.07
CA GLU A 12 -2.56 -17.29 16.66
C GLU A 12 -1.07 -17.44 16.35
N PHE A 13 -0.70 -17.20 15.10
CA PHE A 13 0.65 -17.33 14.60
C PHE A 13 1.20 -15.96 14.21
N PRO A 14 2.45 -15.62 14.57
CA PRO A 14 3.10 -14.38 14.14
C PRO A 14 3.58 -14.50 12.67
N ILE A 15 2.65 -14.84 11.77
CA ILE A 15 2.89 -15.02 10.34
C ILE A 15 2.06 -13.98 9.61
N PHE A 16 2.74 -13.11 8.87
CA PHE A 16 2.15 -12.04 8.10
C PHE A 16 2.22 -12.39 6.62
N ALA A 17 1.13 -12.20 5.89
CA ALA A 17 1.07 -12.43 4.45
C ALA A 17 0.64 -11.16 3.73
N PHE A 18 1.63 -10.44 3.18
CA PHE A 18 1.37 -9.38 2.22
C PHE A 18 0.95 -9.98 0.88
N SER A 19 -0.17 -9.51 0.33
CA SER A 19 -0.66 -9.97 -0.98
C SER A 19 -1.52 -8.91 -1.66
N HIS A 20 -1.54 -8.94 -3.00
CA HIS A 20 -2.51 -8.21 -3.81
C HIS A 20 -3.78 -9.04 -4.10
N CYS A 21 -3.85 -10.27 -3.61
CA CYS A 21 -4.99 -11.16 -3.79
C CYS A 21 -5.79 -11.23 -2.49
N ARG A 22 -7.02 -10.70 -2.50
CA ARG A 22 -7.94 -10.72 -1.36
C ARG A 22 -8.19 -12.14 -0.82
N ASP A 23 -8.20 -13.16 -1.68
CA ASP A 23 -8.39 -14.56 -1.28
C ASP A 23 -7.24 -15.07 -0.38
N VAL A 24 -6.00 -14.66 -0.68
CA VAL A 24 -4.82 -15.01 0.13
C VAL A 24 -4.90 -14.32 1.50
N VAL A 25 -5.29 -13.04 1.52
CA VAL A 25 -5.47 -12.26 2.75
C VAL A 25 -6.49 -12.95 3.67
N ALA A 26 -7.68 -13.24 3.14
CA ALA A 26 -8.73 -13.91 3.90
C ALA A 26 -8.32 -15.32 4.36
N ALA A 27 -7.68 -16.11 3.49
CA ALA A 27 -7.24 -17.47 3.83
C ALA A 27 -6.21 -17.49 4.96
N VAL A 28 -5.21 -16.59 4.94
CA VAL A 28 -4.18 -16.51 5.98
C VAL A 28 -4.77 -16.06 7.31
N SER A 29 -5.62 -15.04 7.30
CA SER A 29 -6.29 -14.58 8.52
C SER A 29 -7.20 -15.66 9.14
N ARG A 30 -7.98 -16.40 8.33
CA ARG A 30 -8.76 -17.56 8.79
C ARG A 30 -7.89 -18.68 9.38
N ALA A 31 -6.70 -18.89 8.83
CA ALA A 31 -5.75 -19.88 9.32
C ALA A 31 -5.00 -19.47 10.60
N GLY A 32 -5.30 -18.29 11.16
CA GLY A 32 -4.70 -17.79 12.41
C GLY A 32 -3.44 -16.95 12.22
N GLY A 33 -3.04 -16.66 10.98
CA GLY A 33 -2.03 -15.65 10.65
C GLY A 33 -2.65 -14.25 10.49
N PHE A 34 -1.93 -13.34 9.85
CA PHE A 34 -2.37 -11.97 9.57
C PHE A 34 -2.20 -11.62 8.08
N GLY A 35 -3.30 -11.57 7.34
CA GLY A 35 -3.29 -11.08 5.97
C GLY A 35 -3.13 -9.57 5.89
N VAL A 36 -2.37 -9.08 4.91
CA VAL A 36 -2.20 -7.64 4.61
C VAL A 36 -2.47 -7.40 3.12
N LEU A 37 -3.50 -6.63 2.79
CA LEU A 37 -3.86 -6.31 1.41
C LEU A 37 -3.05 -5.12 0.89
N GLY A 38 -2.28 -5.29 -0.17
CA GLY A 38 -1.58 -4.19 -0.84
C GLY A 38 -2.50 -3.34 -1.70
N ALA A 39 -2.78 -2.11 -1.27
CA ALA A 39 -3.82 -1.26 -1.84
C ALA A 39 -3.35 -0.30 -2.96
N LEU A 40 -2.05 -0.19 -3.20
CA LEU A 40 -1.44 0.78 -4.11
C LEU A 40 -2.05 0.86 -5.51
N ALA A 41 -2.48 -0.29 -6.04
CA ALA A 41 -2.97 -0.42 -7.40
C ALA A 41 -4.49 -0.17 -7.54
N PHE A 42 -5.20 0.05 -6.44
CA PHE A 42 -6.65 0.25 -6.44
C PHE A 42 -6.99 1.74 -6.50
N SER A 43 -8.10 2.07 -7.18
CA SER A 43 -8.84 3.29 -6.87
C SER A 43 -9.55 3.15 -5.51
N PRO A 44 -10.00 4.24 -4.87
CA PRO A 44 -10.81 4.17 -3.65
C PRO A 44 -12.05 3.27 -3.78
N GLU A 45 -12.73 3.33 -4.93
CA GLU A 45 -13.92 2.51 -5.22
C GLU A 45 -13.57 1.03 -5.37
N GLN A 46 -12.43 0.73 -6.01
CA GLN A 46 -11.94 -0.64 -6.13
C GLN A 46 -11.53 -1.19 -4.76
N LEU A 47 -10.82 -0.39 -3.95
CA LEU A 47 -10.40 -0.80 -2.61
C LEU A 47 -11.63 -1.10 -1.73
N GLU A 48 -12.66 -0.27 -1.77
CA GLU A 48 -13.93 -0.50 -1.04
C GLU A 48 -14.54 -1.87 -1.42
N LEU A 49 -14.60 -2.19 -2.72
CA LEU A 49 -15.13 -3.47 -3.18
C LEU A 49 -14.29 -4.66 -2.70
N GLU A 50 -12.96 -4.52 -2.72
CA GLU A 50 -12.03 -5.56 -2.28
C GLU A 50 -12.10 -5.78 -0.77
N LEU A 51 -12.12 -4.70 0.03
CA LEU A 51 -12.19 -4.77 1.49
C LEU A 51 -13.54 -5.29 1.97
N LYS A 52 -14.64 -4.86 1.34
CA LYS A 52 -15.97 -5.43 1.62
C LYS A 52 -15.98 -6.94 1.39
N TRP A 53 -15.37 -7.41 0.30
CA TRP A 53 -15.25 -8.84 0.06
C TRP A 53 -14.41 -9.53 1.15
N VAL A 54 -13.28 -8.94 1.57
CA VAL A 54 -12.47 -9.50 2.65
C VAL A 54 -13.29 -9.62 3.93
N ASP A 55 -13.99 -8.57 4.34
CA ASP A 55 -14.84 -8.56 5.54
C ASP A 55 -15.88 -9.68 5.54
N GLU A 56 -16.53 -9.90 4.39
CA GLU A 56 -17.54 -10.95 4.20
C GLU A 56 -16.95 -12.37 4.22
N ASN A 57 -15.64 -12.52 3.96
CA ASN A 57 -15.00 -13.84 3.77
C ASN A 57 -13.94 -14.17 4.83
N ILE A 58 -13.68 -13.30 5.82
CA ILE A 58 -12.59 -13.48 6.78
C ILE A 58 -13.04 -14.07 8.14
N ASP A 59 -14.32 -14.37 8.30
CA ASP A 59 -14.91 -14.93 9.54
C ASP A 59 -14.59 -14.08 10.79
N GLY A 60 -14.57 -12.75 10.62
CA GLY A 60 -14.24 -11.80 11.68
C GLY A 60 -12.79 -11.84 12.17
N LYS A 61 -11.88 -12.52 11.46
CA LYS A 61 -10.45 -12.54 11.79
C LYS A 61 -9.77 -11.24 11.38
N PRO A 62 -8.71 -10.82 12.11
CA PRO A 62 -8.04 -9.55 11.86
C PRO A 62 -7.22 -9.59 10.57
N TYR A 63 -7.10 -8.43 9.93
CA TYR A 63 -6.23 -8.20 8.77
C TYR A 63 -5.78 -6.74 8.72
N GLY A 64 -4.86 -6.44 7.81
CA GLY A 64 -4.36 -5.09 7.57
C GLY A 64 -4.42 -4.68 6.12
N VAL A 65 -4.12 -3.41 5.88
CA VAL A 65 -3.99 -2.81 4.56
C VAL A 65 -2.64 -2.12 4.46
N ASP A 66 -1.95 -2.34 3.36
CA ASP A 66 -0.71 -1.65 3.00
C ASP A 66 -1.00 -0.57 1.96
N VAL A 67 -0.62 0.66 2.29
CA VAL A 67 -0.79 1.85 1.46
C VAL A 67 0.57 2.48 1.17
N VAL A 68 0.58 3.47 0.29
CA VAL A 68 1.79 4.22 -0.04
C VAL A 68 1.53 5.71 0.14
N MET A 69 2.23 6.31 1.09
CA MET A 69 2.32 7.76 1.28
C MET A 69 3.81 8.11 1.38
N PRO A 70 4.44 8.52 0.27
CA PRO A 70 5.87 8.79 0.27
C PRO A 70 6.19 10.03 1.10
N ALA A 71 7.19 9.91 1.99
CA ALA A 71 7.67 11.06 2.77
C ALA A 71 8.21 12.19 1.85
N SER A 72 8.79 11.82 0.70
CA SER A 72 9.30 12.73 -0.32
C SER A 72 8.98 12.21 -1.73
N TYR A 73 8.51 13.10 -2.60
CA TYR A 73 8.36 12.83 -4.03
C TYR A 73 8.57 14.13 -4.83
N VAL A 74 8.91 14.00 -6.11
CA VAL A 74 9.10 15.16 -7.00
C VAL A 74 7.75 15.84 -7.23
N GLY A 75 7.68 17.15 -7.02
CA GLY A 75 6.44 17.92 -7.16
C GLY A 75 5.68 18.17 -5.85
N LYS A 76 6.11 17.62 -4.71
CA LYS A 76 5.43 17.81 -3.41
C LYS A 76 5.11 19.28 -3.06
N GLU A 77 6.00 20.21 -3.41
CA GLU A 77 5.80 21.65 -3.17
C GLU A 77 4.86 22.34 -4.20
N GLN A 78 4.60 21.68 -5.32
CA GLN A 78 3.78 22.16 -6.45
C GLN A 78 2.37 21.53 -6.44
N GLY A 79 2.08 20.61 -5.51
CA GLY A 79 0.90 19.75 -5.53
C GLY A 79 1.10 18.48 -6.37
N ASP A 80 0.07 17.66 -6.50
CA ASP A 80 0.17 16.43 -7.31
C ASP A 80 0.46 16.78 -8.78
N LEU A 81 1.61 16.31 -9.29
CA LEU A 81 1.95 16.44 -10.70
C LEU A 81 0.99 15.63 -11.55
N GLN A 82 0.53 16.22 -12.66
CA GLN A 82 -0.30 15.49 -13.61
C GLN A 82 0.57 14.49 -14.39
N LYS A 83 -0.04 13.39 -14.83
CA LYS A 83 0.59 12.39 -15.70
C LYS A 83 1.33 13.00 -16.87
N ILE A 84 0.74 14.01 -17.51
CA ILE A 84 1.33 14.69 -18.66
C ILE A 84 2.62 15.44 -18.32
N ASP A 85 2.77 15.90 -17.08
CA ASP A 85 3.98 16.57 -16.62
C ASP A 85 5.09 15.55 -16.36
N LEU A 86 4.73 14.40 -15.76
CA LEU A 86 5.67 13.29 -15.56
C LEU A 86 6.15 12.67 -16.88
N GLU A 87 5.25 12.50 -17.87
CA GLU A 87 5.60 11.96 -19.20
C GLU A 87 6.56 12.86 -19.98
N LYS A 88 6.49 14.18 -19.75
CA LYS A 88 7.44 15.16 -20.32
C LYS A 88 8.82 15.07 -19.67
N MET A 89 8.92 14.55 -18.45
CA MET A 89 10.20 14.37 -17.76
C MET A 89 10.98 13.15 -18.26
N ILE A 90 10.34 12.24 -19.01
CA ILE A 90 11.01 11.06 -19.56
C ILE A 90 11.93 11.49 -20.71
N PRO A 91 13.26 11.30 -20.62
CA PRO A 91 14.20 11.66 -21.67
C PRO A 91 13.90 10.93 -22.99
N GLN A 92 14.16 11.60 -24.10
CA GLN A 92 13.83 11.05 -25.43
C GLN A 92 14.66 9.80 -25.73
N GLU A 93 15.86 9.70 -25.19
CA GLU A 93 16.75 8.55 -25.29
C GLU A 93 16.15 7.30 -24.66
N ILE A 94 15.42 7.44 -23.54
CA ILE A 94 14.73 6.32 -22.88
C ILE A 94 13.55 5.85 -23.73
N LYS A 95 12.79 6.78 -24.32
CA LYS A 95 11.67 6.45 -25.22
C LYS A 95 12.17 5.66 -26.43
N LYS A 96 13.24 6.17 -27.06
CA LYS A 96 13.89 5.52 -28.20
C LYS A 96 14.42 4.13 -27.85
N PHE A 97 15.10 3.99 -26.71
CA PHE A 97 15.58 2.68 -26.24
C PHE A 97 14.44 1.67 -26.06
N LEU A 98 13.31 2.08 -25.48
CA LEU A 98 12.15 1.22 -25.31
C LEU A 98 11.52 0.82 -26.66
N GLU A 99 11.41 1.76 -27.60
CA GLU A 99 10.92 1.48 -28.96
C GLU A 99 11.81 0.45 -29.67
N GLU A 100 13.13 0.67 -29.67
CA GLU A 100 14.12 -0.23 -30.29
C GLU A 100 14.08 -1.62 -29.63
N LEU A 101 13.96 -1.69 -28.30
CA LEU A 101 13.85 -2.95 -27.57
C LEU A 101 12.58 -3.71 -27.94
N LEU A 102 11.43 -3.04 -28.02
CA LEU A 102 10.17 -3.68 -28.40
C LEU A 102 10.22 -4.19 -29.85
N GLU A 103 10.82 -3.42 -30.76
CA GLU A 103 11.03 -3.83 -32.15
C GLU A 103 11.96 -5.04 -32.27
N GLU A 104 13.10 -5.03 -31.56
CA GLU A 104 14.07 -6.14 -31.54
C GLU A 104 13.40 -7.47 -31.17
N TYR A 105 12.49 -7.46 -30.19
CA TYR A 105 11.76 -8.63 -29.75
C TYR A 105 10.41 -8.82 -30.44
N SER A 106 10.13 -8.05 -31.51
CA SER A 106 8.89 -8.13 -32.30
C SER A 106 7.61 -8.01 -31.45
N VAL A 107 7.66 -7.19 -30.40
CA VAL A 107 6.52 -6.91 -29.54
C VAL A 107 5.63 -5.87 -30.24
N PRO A 108 4.38 -6.18 -30.57
CA PRO A 108 3.50 -5.24 -31.25
C PRO A 108 3.15 -4.07 -30.34
N PRO A 109 2.88 -2.88 -30.91
CA PRO A 109 2.39 -1.75 -30.14
C PRO A 109 1.05 -2.08 -29.48
N LEU A 110 0.76 -1.42 -28.36
CA LEU A 110 -0.55 -1.53 -27.72
C LEU A 110 -1.64 -1.01 -28.68
N PRO A 111 -2.72 -1.75 -28.91
CA PRO A 111 -3.86 -1.27 -29.70
C PRO A 111 -4.47 0.01 -29.12
N ASP A 112 -4.95 0.91 -29.98
CA ASP A 112 -5.57 2.18 -29.58
C ASP A 112 -6.84 2.03 -28.73
N ASP A 113 -7.50 0.86 -28.82
CA ASP A 113 -8.72 0.52 -28.08
C ASP A 113 -8.46 -0.13 -26.72
N GLN A 114 -7.19 -0.41 -26.37
CA GLN A 114 -6.83 -0.91 -25.04
C GLN A 114 -6.50 0.21 -24.07
N GLU A 115 -7.21 0.22 -22.94
CA GLU A 115 -6.86 1.06 -21.80
C GLU A 115 -5.49 0.66 -21.25
N ARG A 116 -4.57 1.63 -21.17
CA ARG A 116 -3.33 1.45 -20.42
C ARG A 116 -3.69 1.34 -18.94
N ARG A 117 -3.39 0.19 -18.33
CA ARG A 117 -3.51 0.01 -16.88
C ARG A 117 -2.66 1.06 -16.17
N GLU A 118 -3.31 1.95 -15.42
CA GLU A 118 -2.65 2.95 -14.59
C GLU A 118 -2.18 2.30 -13.29
N GLY A 119 -0.93 1.81 -13.26
CA GLY A 119 -0.38 1.10 -12.10
C GLY A 119 0.10 1.97 -10.94
N LEU A 120 -0.14 3.29 -10.97
CA LEU A 120 0.49 4.27 -10.06
C LEU A 120 -0.51 5.23 -9.38
N LEU A 121 -1.80 4.85 -9.30
CA LEU A 121 -2.87 5.71 -8.77
C LEU A 121 -2.64 6.15 -7.30
N GLY A 122 -1.97 5.33 -6.48
CA GLY A 122 -1.74 5.59 -5.06
C GLY A 122 -0.37 6.19 -4.68
N TRP A 123 0.44 6.70 -5.62
CA TRP A 123 1.77 7.25 -5.30
C TRP A 123 1.74 8.69 -4.78
N SER A 124 0.67 9.44 -5.02
CA SER A 124 0.51 10.78 -4.44
C SER A 124 0.14 10.70 -2.96
N GLU A 125 0.47 11.76 -2.22
CA GLU A 125 0.00 11.88 -0.84
C GLU A 125 -1.54 11.89 -0.78
N SER A 126 -2.20 12.55 -1.72
CA SER A 126 -3.67 12.58 -1.81
C SER A 126 -4.28 11.20 -2.10
N GLY A 127 -3.66 10.43 -3.01
CA GLY A 127 -4.08 9.08 -3.36
C GLY A 127 -3.94 8.13 -2.19
N GLY A 128 -2.77 8.14 -1.53
CA GLY A 128 -2.54 7.36 -0.32
C GLY A 128 -3.54 7.70 0.81
N ARG A 129 -3.83 8.98 1.04
CA ARG A 129 -4.82 9.42 2.02
C ARG A 129 -6.23 8.94 1.69
N ALA A 130 -6.65 9.01 0.43
CA ALA A 130 -7.95 8.50 0.01
C ALA A 130 -8.09 6.98 0.25
N LEU A 131 -7.02 6.21 0.05
CA LEU A 131 -7.01 4.77 0.35
C LEU A 131 -7.07 4.51 1.86
N VAL A 132 -6.38 5.31 2.69
CA VAL A 132 -6.50 5.24 4.16
C VAL A 132 -7.93 5.54 4.61
N ASP A 133 -8.58 6.55 4.02
CA ASP A 133 -9.96 6.91 4.33
C ASP A 133 -10.97 5.80 4.03
N VAL A 134 -10.73 5.04 2.97
CA VAL A 134 -11.52 3.82 2.67
C VAL A 134 -11.17 2.74 3.69
N ALA A 135 -9.88 2.42 3.87
CA ALA A 135 -9.45 1.33 4.73
C ALA A 135 -9.95 1.45 6.18
N MET A 136 -9.97 2.66 6.74
CA MET A 136 -10.43 2.93 8.11
C MET A 136 -11.95 2.79 8.30
N LYS A 137 -12.74 2.69 7.22
CA LYS A 137 -14.17 2.35 7.31
C LYS A 137 -14.42 0.86 7.50
N HIS A 138 -13.39 0.04 7.30
CA HIS A 138 -13.43 -1.40 7.43
C HIS A 138 -12.83 -1.84 8.78
N PRO A 139 -13.17 -3.04 9.29
CA PRO A 139 -12.70 -3.57 10.58
C PRO A 139 -11.23 -4.05 10.54
N ILE A 140 -10.35 -3.30 9.90
CA ILE A 140 -8.92 -3.58 9.85
C ILE A 140 -8.27 -3.43 11.23
N LYS A 141 -7.07 -4.00 11.39
CA LYS A 141 -6.25 -3.86 12.61
C LYS A 141 -4.91 -3.18 12.40
N LEU A 142 -4.51 -2.99 11.14
CA LEU A 142 -3.20 -2.47 10.78
C LEU A 142 -3.29 -1.63 9.51
N ILE A 143 -2.66 -0.46 9.55
CA ILE A 143 -2.23 0.27 8.36
C ILE A 143 -0.71 0.13 8.24
N ALA A 144 -0.24 -0.45 7.14
CA ALA A 144 1.17 -0.47 6.78
C ALA A 144 1.46 0.60 5.72
N ASN A 145 2.62 1.25 5.80
CA ASN A 145 3.08 2.20 4.79
C ASN A 145 4.39 1.74 4.15
N ALA A 146 4.37 1.51 2.83
CA ALA A 146 5.48 0.88 2.13
C ALA A 146 6.74 1.76 2.00
N LEU A 147 6.59 3.10 2.03
CA LEU A 147 7.66 4.07 1.75
C LEU A 147 8.01 4.93 2.97
N GLY A 148 8.28 4.26 4.10
CA GLY A 148 8.64 4.89 5.36
C GLY A 148 7.42 5.12 6.27
N PRO A 149 7.51 5.99 7.28
CA PRO A 149 6.38 6.26 8.17
C PRO A 149 5.28 7.02 7.42
N PRO A 150 4.00 6.76 7.71
CA PRO A 150 2.94 7.65 7.24
C PRO A 150 3.04 9.02 7.94
N PRO A 151 2.35 10.05 7.43
CA PRO A 151 2.30 11.37 8.08
C PRO A 151 1.83 11.28 9.55
N GLU A 152 2.35 12.14 10.44
CA GLU A 152 2.05 12.11 11.88
C GLU A 152 0.56 12.22 12.19
N ASP A 153 -0.21 12.97 11.40
CA ASP A 153 -1.65 13.10 11.56
C ASP A 153 -2.38 11.78 11.24
N VAL A 154 -1.86 10.99 10.29
CA VAL A 154 -2.39 9.67 9.94
C VAL A 154 -2.04 8.65 11.02
N ILE A 155 -0.83 8.69 11.58
CA ILE A 155 -0.43 7.85 12.73
C ILE A 155 -1.38 8.11 13.89
N LYS A 156 -1.56 9.39 14.26
CA LYS A 156 -2.43 9.76 15.37
C LYS A 156 -3.86 9.26 15.16
N ARG A 157 -4.42 9.46 13.96
CA ARG A 157 -5.77 8.99 13.64
C ARG A 157 -5.90 7.47 13.73
N ALA A 158 -4.92 6.73 13.20
CA ALA A 158 -4.90 5.28 13.31
C ALA A 158 -4.94 4.83 14.79
N HIS A 159 -4.14 5.46 15.65
CA HIS A 159 -4.15 5.18 17.09
C HIS A 159 -5.45 5.57 17.78
N ASP A 160 -6.06 6.71 17.43
CA ASP A 160 -7.37 7.14 17.96
C ASP A 160 -8.47 6.11 17.65
N GLU A 161 -8.36 5.39 16.52
CA GLU A 161 -9.25 4.30 16.11
C GLU A 161 -8.82 2.91 16.62
N GLY A 162 -7.72 2.83 17.38
CA GLY A 162 -7.19 1.59 17.94
C GLY A 162 -6.49 0.68 16.92
N LEU A 163 -6.07 1.23 15.78
CA LEU A 163 -5.29 0.54 14.76
C LEU A 163 -3.80 0.56 15.11
N GLN A 164 -3.07 -0.45 14.65
CA GLN A 164 -1.61 -0.43 14.65
C GLN A 164 -1.10 0.23 13.37
N VAL A 165 0.11 0.77 13.44
CA VAL A 165 0.84 1.33 12.30
C VAL A 165 2.12 0.54 12.07
N ALA A 166 2.32 0.07 10.83
CA ALA A 166 3.57 -0.51 10.37
C ALA A 166 4.26 0.38 9.33
N ALA A 167 5.59 0.36 9.30
CA ALA A 167 6.36 1.00 8.25
C ALA A 167 7.68 0.29 7.99
N LEU A 168 8.14 0.39 6.73
CA LEU A 168 9.35 -0.29 6.26
C LEU A 168 10.61 0.55 6.51
N VAL A 169 11.70 -0.12 6.85
CA VAL A 169 13.03 0.48 7.03
C VAL A 169 14.11 -0.32 6.30
N GLY A 170 15.04 0.40 5.67
CA GLY A 170 16.27 -0.20 5.13
C GLY A 170 17.47 -0.07 6.07
N ARG A 171 17.36 0.76 7.13
CA ARG A 171 18.48 1.10 8.01
C ARG A 171 18.03 1.32 9.46
N VAL A 172 18.95 1.07 10.40
CA VAL A 172 18.72 1.23 11.85
C VAL A 172 18.33 2.66 12.23
N ASP A 173 18.94 3.67 11.60
CA ASP A 173 18.63 5.07 11.90
C ASP A 173 17.21 5.45 11.46
N GLN A 174 16.66 4.79 10.44
CA GLN A 174 15.26 4.94 10.05
C GLN A 174 14.32 4.29 11.06
N ALA A 175 14.65 3.09 11.56
CA ALA A 175 13.87 2.41 12.61
C ALA A 175 13.73 3.23 13.88
N LEU A 176 14.83 3.86 14.33
CA LEU A 176 14.81 4.73 15.51
C LEU A 176 13.93 5.96 15.30
N LYS A 177 13.96 6.57 14.11
CA LYS A 177 13.12 7.72 13.75
C LYS A 177 11.64 7.34 13.69
N GLN A 178 11.31 6.24 13.01
CA GLN A 178 9.93 5.76 12.90
C GLN A 178 9.33 5.39 14.26
N LYS A 179 10.11 4.72 15.12
CA LYS A 179 9.71 4.46 16.51
C LYS A 179 9.41 5.76 17.26
N ALA A 180 10.26 6.78 17.11
CA ALA A 180 10.05 8.08 17.78
C ALA A 180 8.80 8.82 17.26
N GLN A 181 8.37 8.53 16.03
CA GLN A 181 7.16 9.09 15.41
C GLN A 181 5.88 8.30 15.74
N GLY A 182 5.98 7.19 16.47
CA GLY A 182 4.82 6.39 16.87
C GLY A 182 4.48 5.22 15.94
N VAL A 183 5.41 4.75 15.11
CA VAL A 183 5.21 3.48 14.40
C VAL A 183 5.31 2.32 15.39
N ASP A 184 4.31 1.43 15.38
CA ASP A 184 4.18 0.30 16.31
C ASP A 184 4.98 -0.93 15.84
N ILE A 185 5.03 -1.16 14.52
CA ILE A 185 5.66 -2.32 13.90
C ILE A 185 6.67 -1.85 12.85
N ILE A 186 7.93 -2.23 13.03
CA ILE A 186 9.01 -1.96 12.07
C ILE A 186 9.23 -3.20 11.21
N ILE A 187 9.21 -3.01 9.88
CA ILE A 187 9.46 -4.05 8.87
C ILE A 187 10.82 -3.81 8.21
#